data_AF-A0A164QBW7-F1
#
_entry.id   AF-A0A164QBW7-F1
#
_cell.length_a   1.000
_cell.length_b   1.000
_cell.length_c   1.000
_cell.angle_alpha   90.00
_cell.angle_beta   90.00
_cell.angle_gamma   90.00
#
_symmetry.space_group_name_H-M   'P 1'
#
loop_
_entity.id
_entity.type
_entity.pdbx_description
1 polymer ?
#
loop_
_entity_poly.entity_id
_entity_poly.type
_entity_poly.pdbx_seq_one_letter_code
_entity_poly.pdbx_strand_id
1 'polypeptide(L)'
;MDHMRINRGESSKLTLSISEEAKKKIVQVSNNTAVAKGVVMAWALSIILDNLPSLEEFNSMEKRINLDKKRTSITLNPKTINRCKRATLNYGNRSMLNLFSYLISNFFEEMPSDHVLLQDYDYDKVNGRYYISSDLYNKMDQLNKTHFTKISLYVSLAVLSELDDIGAPLDSTDKQVTYIPLPKFIKVRIEEYATQNLMSQTDVVNTCLHKYLKNL
;
A
#
# COMPACT_ATOMS: atom_id res chain seq x y z
N MET A 1 22.02 9.66 18.17
CA MET A 1 20.53 9.62 18.10
C MET A 1 20.16 8.18 17.87
N ASP A 2 19.75 7.48 18.93
CA ASP A 2 19.30 6.10 18.84
C ASP A 2 18.04 6.02 17.99
N HIS A 3 18.12 5.28 16.89
CA HIS A 3 16.94 4.87 16.14
C HIS A 3 16.09 4.00 17.05
N MET A 4 15.11 4.62 17.71
CA MET A 4 14.11 3.95 18.53
C MET A 4 13.43 2.89 17.66
N ARG A 5 13.86 1.63 17.83
CA ARG A 5 13.22 0.45 17.22
C ARG A 5 11.80 0.42 17.78
N ILE A 6 10.85 0.95 17.01
CA ILE A 6 9.43 0.83 17.31
C ILE A 6 9.17 -0.66 17.52
N ASN A 7 8.81 -1.04 18.75
CA ASN A 7 8.46 -2.40 19.09
C ASN A 7 7.13 -2.71 18.37
N ARG A 8 7.19 -3.40 17.23
CA ARG A 8 6.04 -3.70 16.37
C ARG A 8 5.12 -4.80 16.92
N GLY A 9 5.32 -5.20 18.18
CA GLY A 9 4.69 -6.37 18.79
C GLY A 9 5.23 -7.68 18.22
N GLU A 10 4.64 -8.80 18.64
CA GLU A 10 4.86 -10.09 17.99
C GLU A 10 4.52 -9.99 16.50
N SER A 11 5.33 -10.61 15.65
CA SER A 11 5.08 -10.64 14.22
C SER A 11 5.31 -12.04 13.69
N SER A 12 4.58 -12.44 12.66
CA SER A 12 4.76 -13.75 12.02
C SER A 12 4.99 -13.60 10.52
N LYS A 13 5.65 -14.59 9.94
CA LYS A 13 5.97 -14.61 8.52
C LYS A 13 4.90 -15.39 7.76
N LEU A 14 4.37 -14.80 6.70
CA LEU A 14 3.61 -15.49 5.67
C LEU A 14 4.53 -15.72 4.47
N THR A 15 4.68 -16.97 4.04
CA THR A 15 5.47 -17.32 2.86
C THR A 15 4.56 -17.48 1.66
N LEU A 16 4.98 -16.96 0.52
CA LEU A 16 4.22 -16.83 -0.71
C LEU A 16 5.09 -17.24 -1.90
N SER A 17 4.49 -17.85 -2.91
CA SER A 17 5.00 -17.97 -4.27
C SER A 17 4.20 -16.99 -5.14
N ILE A 18 4.86 -16.12 -5.88
CA ILE A 18 4.16 -15.08 -6.67
C ILE A 18 4.44 -15.33 -8.14
N SER A 19 3.45 -15.14 -9.01
CA SER A 19 3.65 -15.22 -10.46
C SER A 19 4.66 -14.18 -10.97
N GLU A 20 5.28 -14.45 -12.12
CA GLU A 20 6.24 -13.50 -12.70
C GLU A 20 5.60 -12.17 -13.09
N GLU A 21 4.35 -12.19 -13.56
CA GLU A 21 3.61 -10.97 -13.88
C GLU A 21 3.35 -10.12 -12.63
N ALA A 22 2.79 -10.73 -11.58
CA ALA A 22 2.52 -10.05 -10.33
C ALA A 22 3.81 -9.50 -9.70
N LYS A 23 4.95 -10.21 -9.79
CA LYS A 23 6.23 -9.70 -9.30
C LYS A 23 6.67 -8.41 -9.98
N LYS A 24 6.52 -8.30 -11.30
CA LYS A 24 6.87 -7.08 -12.05
C LYS A 24 6.02 -5.91 -11.56
N LYS A 25 4.71 -6.12 -11.45
CA LYS A 25 3.77 -5.11 -10.95
C LYS A 25 4.06 -4.72 -9.49
N ILE A 26 4.33 -5.68 -8.60
CA ILE A 26 4.75 -5.41 -7.22
C ILE A 26 6.02 -4.56 -7.17
N VAL A 27 7.00 -4.81 -8.04
CA VAL A 27 8.22 -3.99 -8.13
C VAL A 27 7.88 -2.57 -8.53
N GLN A 28 7.04 -2.38 -9.56
CA GLN A 28 6.60 -1.05 -10.01
C GLN A 28 5.88 -0.31 -8.88
N VAL A 29 4.89 -0.93 -8.24
CA VAL A 29 4.18 -0.31 -7.10
C VAL A 29 5.13 0.03 -5.96
N SER A 30 6.10 -0.85 -5.67
CA SER A 30 7.12 -0.63 -4.63
C SER A 30 7.97 0.60 -4.92
N ASN A 31 8.39 0.77 -6.17
CA ASN A 31 9.15 1.93 -6.62
C ASN A 31 8.29 3.20 -6.59
N ASN A 32 7.08 3.13 -7.13
CA ASN A 32 6.12 4.24 -7.25
C ASN A 32 5.51 4.69 -5.92
N THR A 33 5.84 4.01 -4.81
CA THR A 33 5.41 4.38 -3.46
C THR A 33 6.57 4.50 -2.47
N ALA A 34 7.81 4.31 -2.94
CA ALA A 34 9.03 4.31 -2.12
C ALA A 34 8.98 3.40 -0.87
N VAL A 35 8.25 2.28 -0.94
CA VAL A 35 8.20 1.26 0.13
C VAL A 35 8.78 -0.06 -0.34
N ALA A 36 8.99 -0.99 0.59
CA ALA A 36 9.49 -2.32 0.25
C ALA A 36 8.37 -3.21 -0.33
N LYS A 37 8.70 -4.13 -1.24
CA LYS A 37 7.77 -5.10 -1.83
C LYS A 37 6.91 -5.86 -0.79
N GLY A 38 7.49 -6.19 0.37
CA GLY A 38 6.75 -6.82 1.47
C GLY A 38 5.62 -5.96 2.04
N VAL A 39 5.82 -4.64 2.09
CA VAL A 39 4.81 -3.66 2.51
C VAL A 39 3.70 -3.56 1.47
N VAL A 40 4.06 -3.55 0.18
CA VAL A 40 3.10 -3.57 -0.94
C VAL A 40 2.22 -4.83 -0.88
N MET A 41 2.81 -6.01 -0.69
CA MET A 41 2.06 -7.25 -0.56
C MET A 41 1.19 -7.29 0.70
N ALA A 42 1.64 -6.73 1.82
CA ALA A 42 0.84 -6.65 3.04
C ALA A 42 -0.39 -5.72 2.87
N TRP A 43 -0.23 -4.62 2.13
CA TRP A 43 -1.34 -3.74 1.73
C TRP A 43 -2.33 -4.42 0.78
N ALA A 44 -1.84 -5.11 -0.25
CA ALA A 44 -2.72 -5.88 -1.14
C ALA A 44 -3.50 -6.93 -0.35
N LEU A 45 -2.83 -7.63 0.58
CA LEU A 45 -3.46 -8.61 1.44
C LEU A 45 -4.54 -8.00 2.35
N SER A 46 -4.38 -6.77 2.85
CA SER A 46 -5.46 -6.14 3.63
C SER A 46 -6.72 -5.94 2.80
N ILE A 47 -6.58 -5.46 1.57
CA ILE A 47 -7.71 -5.27 0.65
C ILE A 47 -8.39 -6.61 0.33
N ILE A 48 -7.59 -7.63 -0.01
CA ILE A 48 -8.09 -8.98 -0.31
C ILE A 48 -8.85 -9.58 0.88
N LEU A 49 -8.35 -9.41 2.10
CA LEU A 49 -8.98 -9.99 3.30
C LEU A 49 -10.29 -9.29 3.67
N ASP A 50 -10.48 -8.05 3.24
CA ASP A 50 -11.71 -7.29 3.45
C ASP A 50 -12.77 -7.64 2.39
N ASN A 51 -12.35 -8.10 1.20
CA ASN A 51 -13.23 -8.58 0.14
C ASN A 51 -12.69 -9.88 -0.48
N LEU A 52 -12.90 -11.00 0.22
CA LEU A 52 -12.42 -12.32 -0.23
C LEU A 52 -13.24 -12.81 -1.43
N PRO A 53 -12.59 -13.30 -2.52
CA PRO A 53 -13.30 -13.84 -3.67
C PRO A 53 -14.01 -15.15 -3.32
N SER A 54 -15.00 -15.53 -4.10
CA SER A 54 -15.65 -16.84 -3.98
C SER A 54 -14.68 -18.00 -4.23
N LEU A 55 -15.07 -19.20 -3.80
CA LEU A 55 -14.30 -20.43 -4.06
C LEU A 55 -14.21 -20.72 -5.57
N GLU A 56 -15.25 -20.39 -6.34
CA GLU A 56 -15.26 -20.58 -7.79
C GLU A 56 -14.23 -19.67 -8.48
N GLU A 57 -14.21 -18.39 -8.12
CA GLU A 57 -13.21 -17.43 -8.61
C GLU A 57 -11.80 -17.90 -8.25
N PHE A 58 -11.58 -18.35 -7.01
CA PHE A 58 -10.30 -18.91 -6.60
C PHE A 58 -9.88 -20.13 -7.44
N ASN A 59 -10.80 -21.07 -7.70
CA ASN A 59 -10.51 -22.23 -8.53
C ASN A 59 -10.19 -21.84 -9.98
N SER A 60 -10.76 -20.75 -10.49
CA SER A 60 -10.40 -20.17 -11.79
C SER A 60 -8.97 -19.61 -11.77
N MET A 61 -8.58 -18.91 -10.70
CA MET A 61 -7.21 -18.42 -10.51
C MET A 61 -6.18 -19.55 -10.54
N GLU A 62 -6.46 -20.67 -9.87
CA GLU A 62 -5.55 -21.83 -9.85
C GLU A 62 -5.29 -22.43 -11.24
N LYS A 63 -6.24 -22.31 -12.17
CA LYS A 63 -6.11 -22.82 -13.54
C LYS A 63 -5.33 -21.86 -14.44
N ARG A 64 -5.38 -20.56 -14.15
CA ARG A 64 -4.83 -19.50 -15.01
C ARG A 64 -3.44 -19.04 -14.58
N ILE A 65 -3.20 -18.94 -13.28
CA ILE A 65 -2.00 -18.32 -12.74
C ILE A 65 -0.89 -19.35 -12.58
N ASN A 66 0.27 -19.08 -13.15
CA ASN A 66 1.47 -19.89 -12.95
C ASN A 66 2.34 -19.28 -11.86
N LEU A 67 2.34 -19.90 -10.67
CA LEU A 67 3.15 -19.44 -9.54
C LEU A 67 4.63 -19.79 -9.73
N ASP A 68 5.53 -18.85 -9.42
CA ASP A 68 6.95 -19.16 -9.42
C ASP A 68 7.37 -20.08 -8.26
N LYS A 69 8.39 -20.88 -8.50
CA LYS A 69 9.05 -21.74 -7.52
C LYS A 69 9.76 -20.94 -6.43
N LYS A 70 10.24 -19.73 -6.73
CA LYS A 70 10.93 -18.90 -5.73
C LYS A 70 9.92 -18.32 -4.74
N ARG A 71 10.12 -18.66 -3.47
CA ARG A 71 9.29 -18.17 -2.36
C ARG A 71 9.80 -16.83 -1.85
N THR A 72 8.86 -15.98 -1.45
CA THR A 72 9.09 -14.73 -0.72
C THR A 72 8.36 -14.79 0.61
N SER A 73 8.85 -14.06 1.61
CA SER A 73 8.17 -13.98 2.91
C SER A 73 7.83 -12.54 3.23
N ILE A 74 6.63 -12.33 3.73
CA ILE A 74 6.17 -11.03 4.25
C ILE A 74 5.91 -11.15 5.74
N THR A 75 6.16 -10.06 6.47
CA THR A 75 5.92 -9.98 7.91
C THR A 75 4.57 -9.33 8.15
N LEU A 76 3.74 -9.98 8.96
CA LEU A 76 2.38 -9.54 9.31
C LEU A 76 2.21 -9.56 10.83
N ASN A 77 1.25 -8.79 11.34
CA ASN A 77 0.85 -8.92 12.74
C ASN A 77 0.05 -10.23 12.98
N PRO A 78 -0.05 -10.68 14.24
CA PRO A 78 -0.74 -11.91 14.59
C PRO A 78 -2.23 -11.88 14.26
N LYS A 79 -2.87 -10.70 14.33
CA LYS A 79 -4.30 -10.55 13.99
C LYS A 79 -4.55 -10.84 12.51
N THR A 80 -3.74 -10.28 11.61
CA THR A 80 -3.80 -10.53 10.16
C THR A 80 -3.49 -11.98 9.84
N ILE A 81 -2.49 -12.58 10.50
CA ILE A 81 -2.18 -14.00 10.33
C ILE A 81 -3.36 -14.88 10.75
N ASN A 82 -4.06 -14.54 11.84
CA ASN A 82 -5.25 -15.28 12.25
C ASN A 82 -6.41 -15.07 11.27
N ARG A 83 -6.56 -13.88 10.67
CA ARG A 83 -7.50 -13.67 9.55
C ARG A 83 -7.14 -14.57 8.37
N CYS A 84 -5.87 -14.66 8.00
CA CYS A 84 -5.39 -15.57 6.95
C CYS A 84 -5.74 -17.03 7.23
N LYS A 85 -5.48 -17.51 8.44
CA LYS A 85 -5.80 -18.89 8.88
C LYS A 85 -7.31 -19.17 8.86
N ARG A 86 -8.14 -18.19 9.22
CA ARG A 86 -9.59 -18.37 9.14
C ARG A 86 -10.07 -18.43 7.69
N ALA A 87 -9.51 -17.57 6.82
CA ALA A 87 -9.84 -17.60 5.41
C ALA A 87 -9.56 -18.99 4.79
N THR A 88 -8.46 -19.66 5.14
CA THR A 88 -8.16 -21.00 4.59
C THR A 88 -9.24 -22.05 4.84
N LEU A 89 -10.03 -21.91 5.91
CA LEU A 89 -11.15 -22.82 6.20
C LEU A 89 -12.24 -22.72 5.12
N ASN A 90 -12.48 -21.51 4.60
CA ASN A 90 -13.50 -21.25 3.58
C ASN A 90 -13.12 -21.76 2.19
N TYR A 91 -11.84 -22.05 1.96
CA TYR A 91 -11.33 -22.57 0.68
C TYR A 91 -10.96 -24.05 0.76
N GLY A 92 -11.63 -24.84 1.60
CA GLY A 92 -11.39 -26.29 1.70
C GLY A 92 -10.05 -26.64 2.36
N ASN A 93 -9.65 -25.85 3.37
CA ASN A 93 -8.42 -26.06 4.16
C ASN A 93 -7.13 -26.02 3.33
N ARG A 94 -7.10 -25.22 2.26
CA ARG A 94 -5.89 -24.95 1.47
C ARG A 94 -4.79 -24.39 2.37
N SER A 95 -3.53 -24.74 2.09
CA SER A 95 -2.41 -24.15 2.83
C SER A 95 -2.38 -22.63 2.62
N MET A 96 -2.00 -21.86 3.66
CA MET A 96 -1.85 -20.40 3.53
C MET A 96 -0.90 -20.01 2.40
N LEU A 97 0.17 -20.79 2.19
CA LEU A 97 1.08 -20.59 1.06
C LEU A 97 0.29 -20.63 -0.24
N ASN A 98 -0.42 -21.73 -0.53
CA ASN A 98 -1.14 -21.89 -1.79
C ASN A 98 -2.25 -20.84 -1.97
N LEU A 99 -3.11 -20.63 -0.97
CA LEU A 99 -4.21 -19.68 -1.06
C LEU A 99 -3.72 -18.25 -1.33
N PHE A 100 -2.86 -17.71 -0.46
CA PHE A 100 -2.45 -16.31 -0.57
C PHE A 100 -1.45 -16.05 -1.70
N SER A 101 -0.76 -17.09 -2.19
CA SER A 101 0.04 -16.99 -3.43
C SER A 101 -0.82 -16.63 -4.62
N TYR A 102 -1.95 -17.33 -4.80
CA TYR A 102 -2.88 -17.05 -5.89
C TYR A 102 -3.63 -15.75 -5.70
N LEU A 103 -4.17 -15.49 -4.49
CA LEU A 103 -4.94 -14.27 -4.24
C LEU A 103 -4.10 -13.01 -4.47
N ILE A 104 -2.86 -12.98 -3.96
CA ILE A 104 -1.97 -11.82 -4.16
C ILE A 104 -1.53 -11.74 -5.62
N SER A 105 -1.21 -12.85 -6.28
CA SER A 105 -0.84 -12.82 -7.69
C SER A 105 -1.98 -12.28 -8.56
N ASN A 106 -3.20 -12.78 -8.34
CA ASN A 106 -4.40 -12.32 -9.03
C ASN A 106 -4.64 -10.83 -8.82
N PHE A 107 -4.55 -10.34 -7.58
CA PHE A 107 -4.74 -8.91 -7.27
C PHE A 107 -3.85 -7.99 -8.11
N PHE A 108 -2.57 -8.36 -8.31
CA PHE A 108 -1.69 -7.56 -9.16
C PHE A 108 -1.91 -7.85 -10.65
N GLU A 109 -2.11 -9.09 -11.07
CA GLU A 109 -2.39 -9.43 -12.48
C GLU A 109 -3.65 -8.73 -13.01
N GLU A 110 -4.70 -8.60 -12.20
CA GLU A 110 -5.94 -7.89 -12.58
C GLU A 110 -5.81 -6.36 -12.54
N MET A 111 -4.71 -5.78 -12.04
CA MET A 111 -4.51 -4.34 -12.16
C MET A 111 -4.34 -3.96 -13.65
N PRO A 112 -5.16 -3.04 -14.17
CA PRO A 112 -5.05 -2.54 -15.53
C PRO A 112 -3.64 -1.99 -15.80
N SER A 113 -3.10 -2.22 -17.00
CA SER A 113 -1.75 -1.77 -17.33
C SER A 113 -1.59 -0.24 -17.31
N ASP A 114 -2.67 0.50 -17.53
CA ASP A 114 -2.75 1.96 -17.45
C ASP A 114 -2.97 2.48 -16.02
N HIS A 115 -3.13 1.59 -15.04
CA HIS A 115 -3.31 1.96 -13.63
C HIS A 115 -2.13 2.83 -13.16
N VAL A 116 -2.43 3.93 -12.46
CA VAL A 116 -1.44 4.96 -12.07
C VAL A 116 -0.23 4.41 -11.31
N LEU A 117 -0.42 3.34 -10.54
CA LEU A 117 0.66 2.66 -9.80
C LEU A 117 1.60 1.81 -10.65
N LEU A 118 1.23 1.49 -11.89
CA LEU A 118 2.01 0.67 -12.83
C LEU A 118 2.68 1.49 -13.94
N GLN A 119 2.44 2.80 -13.96
CA GLN A 119 3.10 3.74 -14.87
C GLN A 119 4.62 3.76 -14.63
N ASP A 120 5.38 3.92 -15.71
CA ASP A 120 6.84 3.93 -15.66
C ASP A 120 7.33 5.33 -15.28
N TYR A 121 7.69 5.48 -14.00
CA TYR A 121 8.26 6.71 -13.46
C TYR A 121 9.72 6.46 -13.06
N ASP A 122 10.56 7.47 -13.28
CA ASP A 122 11.94 7.42 -12.81
C ASP A 122 11.99 7.26 -11.28
N TYR A 123 12.62 6.16 -10.85
CA TYR A 123 12.77 5.85 -9.44
C TYR A 123 13.99 6.56 -8.86
N ASP A 124 13.74 7.76 -8.34
CA ASP A 124 14.61 8.43 -7.38
C ASP A 124 13.86 8.61 -6.07
N LYS A 125 14.44 8.17 -4.95
CA LYS A 125 13.83 8.36 -3.63
C LYS A 125 14.31 9.65 -2.98
N VAL A 126 13.38 10.50 -2.57
CA VAL A 126 13.64 11.75 -1.85
C VAL A 126 12.82 11.82 -0.57
N ASN A 127 13.30 12.54 0.44
CA ASN A 127 12.51 12.81 1.65
C ASN A 127 11.79 14.15 1.48
N GLY A 128 10.48 14.15 1.64
CA GLY A 128 9.67 15.37 1.77
C GLY A 128 9.36 15.65 3.24
N ARG A 129 9.33 16.94 3.62
CA ARG A 129 8.92 17.38 4.96
C ARG A 129 7.53 18.01 4.82
N TYR A 130 6.53 17.37 5.43
CA TYR A 130 5.13 17.81 5.36
C TYR A 130 4.55 17.96 6.76
N TYR A 131 3.62 18.89 6.94
CA TYR A 131 2.88 19.07 8.19
C TYR A 131 1.51 18.38 8.05
N ILE A 132 1.38 17.13 8.50
CA ILE A 132 0.14 16.37 8.34
C ILE A 132 -0.77 16.63 9.54
N SER A 133 -2.08 16.79 9.32
CA SER A 133 -3.03 16.95 10.42
C SER A 133 -2.96 15.74 11.38
N SER A 134 -3.09 16.00 12.68
CA SER A 134 -3.00 14.94 13.70
C SER A 134 -3.97 13.80 13.45
N ASP A 135 -5.19 14.10 13.00
CA ASP A 135 -6.22 13.10 12.70
C ASP A 135 -5.83 12.18 11.55
N LEU A 136 -5.33 12.73 10.43
CA LEU A 136 -4.86 11.94 9.30
C LEU A 136 -3.64 11.11 9.68
N TYR A 137 -2.71 11.70 10.44
CA TYR A 137 -1.55 10.99 10.96
C TYR A 137 -1.96 9.79 11.83
N ASN A 138 -2.86 10.00 12.78
CA ASN A 138 -3.37 8.95 13.66
C ASN A 138 -4.11 7.85 12.89
N LYS A 139 -4.94 8.21 11.90
CA LYS A 139 -5.61 7.23 11.04
C LYS A 139 -4.59 6.39 10.27
N MET A 140 -3.59 7.01 9.64
CA MET A 140 -2.53 6.28 8.94
C MET A 140 -1.67 5.42 9.87
N ASP A 141 -1.37 5.89 11.08
CA ASP A 141 -0.60 5.12 12.06
C ASP A 141 -1.39 3.89 12.55
N GLN A 142 -2.70 4.02 12.75
CA GLN A 142 -3.58 2.90 13.06
C GLN A 142 -3.61 1.88 11.91
N LEU A 143 -3.72 2.33 10.67
CA LEU A 143 -3.66 1.47 9.48
C LEU A 143 -2.27 0.80 9.33
N ASN A 144 -1.20 1.53 9.61
CA ASN A 144 0.17 1.02 9.64
C ASN A 144 0.31 -0.13 10.65
N LYS A 145 -0.19 0.06 11.88
CA LYS A 145 -0.19 -0.99 12.92
C LYS A 145 -1.06 -2.20 12.53
N THR A 146 -2.22 -1.95 11.93
CA THR A 146 -3.20 -2.99 11.59
C THR A 146 -2.80 -3.80 10.36
N HIS A 147 -2.15 -3.19 9.39
CA HIS A 147 -1.84 -3.82 8.09
C HIS A 147 -0.34 -3.97 7.81
N PHE A 148 0.53 -3.59 8.76
CA PHE A 148 2.00 -3.61 8.59
C PHE A 148 2.46 -2.80 7.36
N THR A 149 1.76 -1.70 7.11
CA THR A 149 1.99 -0.81 5.96
C THR A 149 3.01 0.29 6.29
N LYS A 150 3.02 1.41 5.58
CA LYS A 150 3.84 2.59 5.91
C LYS A 150 3.10 3.87 5.53
N ILE A 151 3.32 4.95 6.28
CA ILE A 151 2.75 6.27 5.97
C ILE A 151 3.07 6.72 4.54
N SER A 152 4.30 6.49 4.08
CA SER A 152 4.72 6.83 2.71
C SER A 152 3.90 6.12 1.62
N LEU A 153 3.38 4.92 1.91
CA LEU A 153 2.48 4.22 1.00
C LEU A 153 1.20 5.03 0.83
N TYR A 154 0.52 5.38 1.94
CA TYR A 154 -0.74 6.12 1.89
C TYR A 154 -0.59 7.50 1.25
N VAL A 155 0.51 8.21 1.54
CA VAL A 155 0.78 9.51 0.90
C VAL A 155 0.97 9.35 -0.60
N SER A 156 1.73 8.34 -1.03
CA SER A 156 1.94 8.09 -2.46
C SER A 156 0.64 7.69 -3.15
N LEU A 157 -0.13 6.78 -2.55
CA LEU A 157 -1.43 6.34 -3.09
C LEU A 157 -2.41 7.52 -3.19
N ALA A 158 -2.50 8.34 -2.15
CA ALA A 158 -3.39 9.50 -2.13
C ALA A 158 -3.01 10.53 -3.18
N VAL A 159 -1.73 10.87 -3.31
CA VAL A 159 -1.28 11.83 -4.33
C VAL A 159 -1.50 11.29 -5.73
N LEU A 160 -1.20 10.01 -5.98
CA LEU A 160 -1.40 9.44 -7.32
C LEU A 160 -2.88 9.31 -7.71
N SER A 161 -3.79 9.20 -6.74
CA SER A 161 -5.22 8.98 -7.01
C SER A 161 -6.02 10.28 -7.02
N GLU A 162 -5.69 11.24 -6.16
CA GLU A 162 -6.56 12.40 -5.87
C GLU A 162 -5.98 13.74 -6.35
N LEU A 163 -4.71 13.81 -6.75
CA LEU A 163 -4.05 15.11 -7.03
C LEU A 163 -4.78 15.93 -8.09
N ASP A 164 -5.32 15.27 -9.11
CA ASP A 164 -6.00 15.93 -10.23
C ASP A 164 -7.43 16.40 -9.87
N ASP A 165 -7.96 15.99 -8.71
CA ASP A 165 -9.22 16.45 -8.13
C ASP A 165 -9.03 16.71 -6.63
N ILE A 166 -8.20 17.69 -6.24
CA ILE A 166 -8.01 18.03 -4.81
C ILE A 166 -9.13 18.90 -4.25
N GLY A 167 -9.68 19.82 -5.07
CA GLY A 167 -10.63 20.83 -4.61
C GLY A 167 -9.99 21.87 -3.68
N ALA A 168 -10.74 22.38 -2.70
CA ALA A 168 -10.24 23.38 -1.76
C ALA A 168 -9.31 22.78 -0.69
N PRO A 169 -8.27 23.52 -0.23
CA PRO A 169 -7.38 23.03 0.82
C PRO A 169 -8.15 22.70 2.11
N LEU A 170 -7.76 21.62 2.76
CA LEU A 170 -8.17 21.38 4.14
C LEU A 170 -7.47 22.37 5.08
N ASP A 171 -8.27 23.14 5.81
CA ASP A 171 -7.78 23.91 6.96
C ASP A 171 -7.74 23.00 8.20
N SER A 172 -6.54 22.80 8.75
CA SER A 172 -6.37 22.12 10.04
C SER A 172 -5.43 22.92 10.92
N THR A 173 -5.87 23.22 12.12
CA THR A 173 -5.11 24.02 13.09
C THR A 173 -4.09 23.17 13.84
N ASP A 174 -4.33 21.86 13.97
CA ASP A 174 -3.39 20.91 14.58
C ASP A 174 -2.65 20.11 13.49
N LYS A 175 -1.32 20.25 13.44
CA LYS A 175 -0.46 19.61 12.45
C LYS A 175 0.82 19.07 13.09
N GLN A 176 1.25 17.88 12.68
CA GLN A 176 2.52 17.26 13.08
C GLN A 176 3.50 17.22 11.91
N VAL A 177 4.76 17.61 12.18
CA VAL A 177 5.83 17.53 11.19
C VAL A 177 6.22 16.07 10.99
N THR A 178 6.09 15.58 9.75
CA THR A 178 6.50 14.23 9.37
C THR A 178 7.46 14.28 8.19
N TYR A 179 8.55 13.52 8.28
CA TYR A 179 9.45 13.26 7.16
C TYR A 179 9.00 12.00 6.44
N ILE A 180 8.62 12.16 5.18
CA ILE A 180 8.00 11.08 4.40
C ILE A 180 8.88 10.78 3.20
N PRO A 181 9.44 9.57 3.10
CA PRO A 181 10.12 9.15 1.90
C PRO A 181 9.12 9.02 0.77
N LEU A 182 9.34 9.72 -0.34
CA LEU A 182 8.51 9.65 -1.53
C LEU A 182 9.39 9.46 -2.78
N PRO A 183 8.85 8.88 -3.84
CA PRO A 183 9.46 9.01 -5.17
C PRO A 183 9.56 10.49 -5.57
N LYS A 184 10.65 10.84 -6.25
CA LYS A 184 10.96 12.20 -6.70
C LYS A 184 9.86 12.75 -7.60
N PHE A 185 9.33 11.94 -8.50
CA PHE A 185 8.25 12.37 -9.40
C PHE A 185 6.98 12.77 -8.64
N ILE A 186 6.63 12.07 -7.55
CA ILE A 186 5.51 12.44 -6.68
C ILE A 186 5.77 13.80 -6.03
N LYS A 187 6.99 14.02 -5.53
CA LYS A 187 7.37 15.30 -4.94
C LYS A 187 7.26 16.44 -5.97
N VAL A 188 7.75 16.23 -7.18
CA VAL A 188 7.66 17.20 -8.29
C VAL A 188 6.19 17.49 -8.63
N ARG A 189 5.33 16.47 -8.76
CA ARG A 189 3.90 16.67 -9.00
C ARG A 189 3.21 17.49 -7.90
N ILE A 190 3.56 17.25 -6.64
CA ILE A 190 3.06 18.06 -5.50
C ILE A 190 3.52 19.51 -5.62
N GLU A 191 4.80 19.73 -5.95
CA GLU A 191 5.41 21.07 -6.12
C GLU A 191 4.77 21.85 -7.27
N GLU A 192 4.56 21.21 -8.41
CA GLU A 192 3.93 21.79 -9.59
C GLU A 192 2.48 22.17 -9.29
N TYR A 193 1.70 21.25 -8.72
CA TYR A 193 0.29 21.52 -8.38
C TYR A 193 0.16 22.65 -7.35
N ALA A 194 0.99 22.62 -6.29
CA ALA A 194 1.02 23.64 -5.25
C ALA A 194 1.30 25.04 -5.85
N THR A 195 2.27 25.12 -6.76
CA THR A 195 2.63 26.36 -7.44
C THR A 195 1.50 26.88 -8.34
N GLN A 196 0.91 25.99 -9.15
CA GLN A 196 -0.17 26.34 -10.09
C GLN A 196 -1.44 26.84 -9.37
N ASN A 197 -1.73 26.28 -8.20
CA ASN A 197 -2.96 26.57 -7.45
C ASN A 197 -2.75 27.52 -6.26
N LEU A 198 -1.55 28.10 -6.10
CA LEU A 198 -1.19 28.98 -4.98
C LEU A 198 -1.47 28.34 -3.61
N MET A 199 -1.19 27.04 -3.49
CA MET A 199 -1.37 26.25 -2.26
C MET A 199 -0.01 25.86 -1.68
N SER A 200 0.06 25.58 -0.38
CA SER A 200 1.26 24.95 0.17
C SER A 200 1.31 23.46 -0.23
N GLN A 201 2.51 22.92 -0.44
CA GLN A 201 2.69 21.47 -0.66
C GLN A 201 2.09 20.62 0.46
N THR A 202 2.07 21.16 1.68
CA THR A 202 1.46 20.53 2.85
C THR A 202 -0.05 20.41 2.69
N ASP A 203 -0.72 21.46 2.21
CA ASP A 203 -2.17 21.46 2.07
C ASP A 203 -2.60 20.55 0.91
N VAL A 204 -1.81 20.49 -0.16
CA VAL A 204 -1.95 19.49 -1.24
C VAL A 204 -1.94 18.07 -0.66
N VAL A 205 -0.90 17.71 0.09
CA VAL A 205 -0.77 16.36 0.68
C VAL A 205 -1.91 16.05 1.66
N ASN A 206 -2.27 16.98 2.55
CA ASN A 206 -3.37 16.75 3.50
C ASN A 206 -4.71 16.54 2.79
N THR A 207 -4.98 17.31 1.74
CA THR A 207 -6.25 17.23 1.02
C THR A 207 -6.35 15.93 0.24
N CYS A 208 -5.28 15.52 -0.46
CA CYS A 208 -5.21 14.19 -1.08
C CYS A 208 -5.45 13.08 -0.04
N LEU A 209 -4.74 13.13 1.09
CA LEU A 209 -4.87 12.13 2.14
C LEU A 209 -6.28 12.07 2.71
N HIS A 210 -6.91 13.22 2.93
CA HIS A 210 -8.28 13.26 3.43
C HIS A 210 -9.27 12.63 2.46
N LYS A 211 -9.19 12.98 1.16
CA LYS A 211 -10.04 12.39 0.13
C LYS A 211 -9.82 10.88 0.04
N TYR A 212 -8.57 10.45 -0.12
CA TYR A 212 -8.21 9.04 -0.26
C TYR A 212 -8.62 8.20 0.95
N LEU A 213 -8.29 8.68 2.17
CA LEU A 213 -8.61 7.94 3.38
C LEU A 213 -10.10 7.96 3.72
N LYS A 214 -10.90 8.88 3.19
CA LYS A 214 -12.37 8.86 3.40
C LYS A 214 -13.03 7.68 2.67
N ASN A 215 -12.42 7.24 1.56
CA ASN A 215 -12.90 6.15 0.72
C ASN A 215 -12.32 4.77 1.10
N LEU A 216 -11.50 4.73 2.17
CA LEU A 216 -10.90 3.53 2.79
C LEU A 216 -11.55 3.24 4.15
#